data_AF-A0A8M9P078-F1
#
_entry.id   AF-A0A8M9P078-F1
#
_cell.length_a   1.000
_cell.length_b   1.000
_cell.length_c   1.000
_cell.angle_alpha   90.00
_cell.angle_beta   90.00
_cell.angle_gamma   90.00
#
_symmetry.space_group_name_H-M   'P 1'
#
loop_
_entity.id
_entity.type
_entity.pdbx_description
1 polymer ?
#
loop_
_entity_poly.entity_id
_entity_poly.type
_entity_poly.pdbx_seq_one_letter_code
_entity_poly.pdbx_strand_id
1 'polypeptide(L)'
;MNSWDPITYTVTPAAKILARCVAAGTMTQELDAVPQDSEIFSSSLLEAEQLNRIRQDLDQANLDLELLNLERDCADVAHNHYLSQRFASLQQFTSHLQEVLREQTVLRERLTKPLCQQNLPIQADLHRYVVELMRMVVEFVQNLDVKIEMVRAIPTTDHHLTNLSKARTQLLAHVTEVENLYKQVLKRRGQPQTNIKDMSS
;
A
#
# COMPACT_ATOMS: atom_id res chain seq x y z
N MET A 1 -45.64 4.75 40.38
CA MET A 1 -46.65 5.62 41.02
C MET A 1 -46.61 6.95 40.30
N ASN A 2 -47.69 7.32 39.63
CA ASN A 2 -47.76 8.51 38.77
C ASN A 2 -48.13 9.74 39.62
N SER A 3 -47.29 10.78 39.57
CA SER A 3 -47.49 12.06 40.25
C SER A 3 -48.07 13.08 39.25
N TRP A 4 -49.34 12.92 38.90
CA TRP A 4 -50.10 13.93 38.16
C TRP A 4 -51.45 14.12 38.83
N ASP A 5 -51.44 14.84 39.94
CA ASP A 5 -52.64 15.52 40.44
C ASP A 5 -52.49 17.01 40.13
N PRO A 6 -53.47 17.65 39.45
CA PRO A 6 -53.47 19.08 39.26
C PRO A 6 -53.70 19.75 40.61
N ILE A 7 -52.70 20.50 41.09
CA ILE A 7 -52.80 21.33 42.28
C ILE A 7 -53.97 22.28 42.08
N THR A 8 -55.02 22.08 42.88
CA THR A 8 -56.20 22.95 42.92
C THR A 8 -55.73 24.29 43.47
N TYR A 9 -55.52 25.27 42.59
CA TYR A 9 -55.13 26.63 42.97
C TYR A 9 -56.20 27.25 43.89
N THR A 10 -55.92 27.27 45.19
CA THR A 10 -56.64 28.12 46.13
C THR A 10 -56.28 29.56 45.80
N VAL A 11 -57.19 30.26 45.12
CA VAL A 11 -57.06 31.68 44.77
C VAL A 11 -56.78 32.49 46.03
N THR A 12 -55.56 33.02 46.15
CA THR A 12 -55.08 33.83 47.28
C THR A 12 -56.07 34.99 47.55
N PRO A 13 -56.32 35.39 48.80
CA PRO A 13 -57.23 36.51 49.11
C PRO A 13 -56.94 37.79 48.30
N ALA A 14 -55.67 38.06 48.02
CA ALA A 14 -55.25 39.13 47.12
C ALA A 14 -55.82 39.00 45.70
N ALA A 15 -55.78 37.80 45.11
CA ALA A 15 -56.34 37.55 43.79
C ALA A 15 -57.86 37.72 43.73
N LYS A 16 -58.59 37.45 44.84
CA LYS A 16 -60.04 37.73 44.91
C LYS A 16 -60.34 39.24 44.95
N ILE A 17 -59.51 40.03 45.62
CA ILE A 17 -59.65 41.49 45.66
C ILE A 17 -59.34 42.07 44.28
N LEU A 18 -58.25 41.64 43.66
CA LEU A 18 -57.88 42.06 42.30
C LEU A 18 -58.96 41.70 41.27
N ALA A 19 -59.52 40.49 41.33
CA ALA A 19 -60.63 40.09 40.47
C ALA A 19 -61.87 40.97 40.65
N ARG A 20 -62.16 41.40 41.88
CA ARG A 20 -63.24 42.38 42.15
C ARG A 20 -62.94 43.76 41.58
N CYS A 21 -61.70 44.23 41.67
CA CYS A 21 -61.29 45.52 41.11
C CYS A 21 -61.34 45.55 39.56
N VAL A 22 -60.99 44.42 38.92
CA VAL A 22 -61.15 44.24 37.47
C VAL A 22 -62.63 44.18 37.08
N ALA A 23 -63.44 43.41 37.81
CA ALA A 23 -64.88 43.33 37.57
C ALA A 23 -65.62 44.66 37.82
N ALA A 24 -65.12 45.48 38.74
CA ALA A 24 -65.63 46.83 39.01
C ALA A 24 -65.18 47.87 37.97
N GLY A 25 -64.38 47.47 36.97
CA GLY A 25 -63.88 48.37 35.91
C GLY A 25 -62.84 49.39 36.38
N THR A 26 -62.37 49.28 37.63
CA THR A 26 -61.38 50.21 38.22
C THR A 26 -59.94 49.90 37.81
N MET A 27 -59.71 48.72 37.21
CA MET A 27 -58.38 48.26 36.81
C MET A 27 -58.53 47.40 35.55
N THR A 28 -57.73 47.68 34.52
CA THR A 28 -57.66 46.86 33.30
C THR A 28 -56.81 45.62 33.54
N GLN A 29 -57.18 44.50 32.89
CA GLN A 29 -56.49 43.20 33.04
C GLN A 29 -55.08 43.17 32.43
N GLU A 30 -54.70 44.23 31.70
CA GLU A 30 -53.37 44.39 31.12
C GLU A 30 -52.47 45.19 32.07
N LEU A 31 -51.68 44.48 32.89
CA LEU A 31 -50.61 45.07 33.72
C LEU A 31 -49.32 45.37 32.94
N ASP A 32 -49.21 44.92 31.68
CA ASP A 32 -47.97 45.01 30.89
C ASP A 32 -47.72 46.38 30.24
N ALA A 33 -48.66 47.31 30.34
CA ALA A 33 -48.57 48.64 29.72
C ALA A 33 -48.53 49.76 30.77
N VAL A 34 -47.84 49.55 31.90
CA VAL A 34 -47.51 50.66 32.80
C VAL A 34 -46.40 51.50 32.13
N PRO A 35 -46.62 52.80 31.84
CA PRO A 35 -45.53 53.67 31.44
C PRO A 35 -44.50 53.73 32.58
N GLN A 36 -43.23 53.46 32.28
CA GLN A 36 -42.11 53.67 33.19
C GLN A 36 -41.88 55.19 33.39
N ASP A 37 -42.87 55.90 33.89
CA ASP A 37 -42.70 57.28 34.30
C ASP A 37 -41.77 57.28 35.52
N SER A 38 -40.58 57.80 35.31
CA SER A 38 -39.38 57.63 36.14
C SER A 38 -39.46 58.32 37.50
N GLU A 39 -40.61 58.92 37.84
CA GLU A 39 -40.82 59.75 39.03
C GLU A 39 -41.53 59.01 40.18
N ILE A 40 -42.01 57.78 39.96
CA ILE A 40 -42.82 57.04 40.96
C ILE A 40 -41.95 56.29 41.99
N PHE A 41 -40.68 55.99 41.65
CA PHE A 41 -39.79 55.18 42.46
C PHE A 41 -38.71 56.04 43.14
N SER A 42 -38.37 55.73 44.39
CA SER A 42 -37.26 56.39 45.10
C SER A 42 -35.95 56.20 44.33
N SER A 43 -35.06 57.20 44.33
CA SER A 43 -33.74 57.12 43.65
C SER A 43 -32.96 55.85 44.01
N SER A 44 -33.03 55.43 45.29
CA SER A 44 -32.38 54.21 45.77
C SER A 44 -32.90 52.92 45.12
N LEU A 45 -34.18 52.88 44.74
CA LEU A 45 -34.78 51.71 44.07
C LEU A 45 -34.36 51.64 42.60
N LEU A 46 -34.27 52.79 41.93
CA LEU A 46 -33.81 52.86 40.54
C LEU A 46 -32.32 52.48 40.42
N GLU A 47 -31.48 52.92 41.36
CA GLU A 47 -30.08 52.49 41.46
C GLU A 47 -29.97 50.97 41.73
N ALA A 48 -30.80 50.43 42.63
CA ALA A 48 -30.84 48.99 42.90
C ALA A 48 -31.32 48.18 41.68
N GLU A 49 -32.28 48.68 40.92
CA GLU A 49 -32.74 48.05 39.68
C GLU A 49 -31.62 48.05 38.63
N GLN A 50 -30.93 49.17 38.44
CA GLN A 50 -29.78 49.25 37.53
C GLN A 50 -28.66 48.30 37.92
N LEU A 51 -28.31 48.21 39.21
CA LEU A 51 -27.32 47.24 39.70
C LEU A 51 -27.77 45.80 39.48
N ASN A 52 -29.05 45.49 39.66
CA ASN A 52 -29.58 44.15 39.40
C ASN A 52 -29.51 43.81 37.90
N ARG A 53 -29.81 44.75 37.01
CA ARG A 53 -29.66 44.55 35.56
C ARG A 53 -28.21 44.27 35.18
N ILE A 54 -27.28 45.10 35.66
CA ILE A 54 -25.84 44.90 35.42
C ILE A 54 -25.38 43.54 35.97
N ARG A 55 -25.89 43.13 37.14
CA ARG A 55 -25.56 41.84 37.74
C ARG A 55 -26.11 40.66 36.92
N GLN A 56 -27.34 40.77 36.42
CA GLN A 56 -27.92 39.78 35.51
C GLN A 56 -27.10 39.67 34.22
N ASP A 57 -26.68 40.79 33.63
CA ASP A 57 -25.83 40.79 32.44
C ASP A 57 -24.47 40.14 32.71
N LEU A 58 -23.89 40.39 33.88
CA LEU A 58 -22.61 39.78 34.30
C LEU A 58 -22.76 38.27 34.54
N ASP A 59 -23.84 37.84 35.21
CA ASP A 59 -24.12 36.42 35.44
C ASP A 59 -24.34 35.68 34.11
N GLN A 60 -25.05 36.30 33.16
CA GLN A 60 -25.25 35.76 31.81
C GLN A 60 -23.93 35.65 31.04
N ALA A 61 -23.11 36.71 31.03
CA ALA A 61 -21.81 36.69 30.38
C ALA A 61 -20.87 35.64 31.00
N ASN A 62 -20.94 35.45 32.32
CA ASN A 62 -20.15 34.42 33.00
C ASN A 62 -20.59 33.00 32.60
N LEU A 63 -21.91 32.77 32.48
CA LEU A 63 -22.45 31.49 32.01
C LEU A 63 -22.02 31.18 30.58
N ASP A 64 -22.06 32.18 29.69
CA ASP A 64 -21.61 32.03 28.30
C ASP A 64 -20.10 31.69 28.24
N LEU A 65 -19.30 32.29 29.12
CA LEU A 65 -17.88 31.99 29.25
C LEU A 65 -17.62 30.56 29.76
N GLU A 66 -18.41 30.09 30.73
CA GLU A 66 -18.33 28.72 31.23
C GLU A 66 -18.71 27.71 30.13
N LEU A 67 -19.73 28.00 29.33
CA LEU A 67 -20.15 27.15 28.21
C LEU A 67 -19.04 27.04 27.16
N LEU A 68 -18.43 28.17 26.76
CA LEU A 68 -17.33 28.17 25.79
C LEU A 68 -16.09 27.44 26.32
N ASN A 69 -15.77 27.59 27.61
CA ASN A 69 -14.68 26.83 28.23
C ASN A 69 -14.97 25.32 28.21
N LEU A 70 -16.21 24.92 28.52
CA LEU A 70 -16.61 23.52 28.49
C LEU A 70 -16.55 22.94 27.06
N GLU A 71 -17.00 23.70 26.05
CA GLU A 71 -16.90 23.30 24.64
C GLU A 71 -15.43 23.09 24.24
N ARG A 72 -14.54 24.03 24.62
CA ARG A 72 -13.10 23.89 24.37
C ARG A 72 -12.51 22.66 25.07
N ASP A 73 -12.87 22.41 26.31
CA ASP A 73 -12.32 21.32 27.10
C ASP A 73 -12.84 19.95 26.64
N CYS A 74 -14.02 19.91 26.00
CA CYS A 74 -14.61 18.72 25.39
C CYS A 74 -14.38 18.63 23.88
N ALA A 75 -13.62 19.54 23.29
CA ALA A 75 -13.42 19.66 21.85
C ALA A 75 -12.85 18.38 21.22
N ASP A 76 -11.97 17.69 21.94
CA ASP A 76 -11.28 16.47 21.53
C ASP A 76 -12.21 15.24 21.40
N VAL A 77 -13.31 15.23 22.18
CA VAL A 77 -14.31 14.15 22.19
C VAL A 77 -15.63 14.52 21.52
N ALA A 78 -15.93 15.82 21.38
CA ALA A 78 -17.19 16.29 20.78
C ALA A 78 -17.04 16.67 19.30
N HIS A 79 -15.90 17.23 18.89
CA HIS A 79 -15.74 17.70 17.52
C HIS A 79 -15.18 16.63 16.58
N ASN A 80 -15.86 16.51 15.44
CA ASN A 80 -15.51 15.55 14.40
C ASN A 80 -14.09 15.75 13.85
N HIS A 81 -13.56 16.98 13.84
CA HIS A 81 -12.20 17.25 13.37
C HIS A 81 -11.13 16.46 14.14
N TYR A 82 -11.17 16.52 15.49
CA TYR A 82 -10.22 15.79 16.34
C TYR A 82 -10.50 14.29 16.35
N LEU A 83 -11.77 13.90 16.40
CA LEU A 83 -12.18 12.49 16.37
C LEU A 83 -11.77 11.81 15.06
N SER A 84 -12.00 12.43 13.90
CA SER A 84 -11.68 11.88 12.59
C SER A 84 -10.21 11.50 12.47
N GLN A 85 -9.31 12.34 12.95
CA GLN A 85 -7.87 12.05 12.95
C GLN A 85 -7.54 10.85 13.85
N ARG A 86 -8.14 10.78 15.05
CA ARG A 86 -7.95 9.65 15.98
C ARG A 86 -8.51 8.35 15.41
N PHE A 87 -9.69 8.40 14.79
CA PHE A 87 -10.31 7.25 14.11
C PHE A 87 -9.46 6.77 12.95
N ALA A 88 -8.94 7.68 12.11
CA ALA A 88 -8.06 7.30 11.01
C ALA A 88 -6.79 6.60 11.50
N SER A 89 -6.17 7.11 12.57
CA SER A 89 -4.99 6.49 13.18
C SER A 89 -5.30 5.10 13.77
N LEU A 90 -6.42 4.97 14.48
CA LEU A 90 -6.86 3.69 15.05
C LEU A 90 -7.22 2.67 13.95
N GLN A 91 -7.87 3.13 12.88
CA GLN A 91 -8.22 2.30 11.73
C GLN A 91 -6.98 1.79 11.02
N GLN A 92 -5.98 2.66 10.81
CA GLN A 92 -4.71 2.26 10.22
C GLN A 92 -4.00 1.22 11.10
N PHE A 93 -3.91 1.47 12.41
CA PHE A 93 -3.33 0.50 13.34
C PHE A 93 -4.05 -0.85 13.31
N THR A 94 -5.38 -0.82 13.32
CA THR A 94 -6.21 -2.03 13.26
C THR A 94 -6.00 -2.80 11.95
N SER A 95 -5.90 -2.10 10.82
CA SER A 95 -5.60 -2.69 9.51
C SER A 95 -4.24 -3.39 9.51
N HIS A 96 -3.21 -2.74 10.05
CA HIS A 96 -1.88 -3.36 10.16
C HIS A 96 -1.90 -4.60 11.05
N LEU A 97 -2.63 -4.56 12.18
CA LEU A 97 -2.75 -5.73 13.06
C LEU A 97 -3.44 -6.90 12.37
N GLN A 98 -4.51 -6.63 11.60
CA GLN A 98 -5.19 -7.66 10.80
C GLN A 98 -4.26 -8.28 9.77
N GLU A 99 -3.44 -7.47 9.11
CA GLU A 99 -2.48 -7.93 8.11
C GLU A 99 -1.41 -8.83 8.73
N VAL A 100 -0.86 -8.44 9.89
CA VAL A 100 0.08 -9.27 10.67
C VAL A 100 -0.54 -10.59 11.09
N LEU A 101 -1.79 -10.60 11.56
CA LEU A 101 -2.49 -11.84 11.92
C LEU A 101 -2.71 -12.75 10.70
N ARG A 102 -3.00 -12.17 9.53
CA ARG A 102 -3.11 -12.89 8.26
C ARG A 102 -1.77 -13.51 7.85
N GLU A 103 -0.67 -12.77 7.96
CA GLU A 103 0.65 -13.32 7.66
C GLU A 103 1.06 -14.42 8.64
N GLN A 104 0.76 -14.25 9.93
CA GLN A 104 1.02 -15.25 10.94
C GLN A 104 0.25 -16.55 10.66
N THR A 105 -1.02 -16.46 10.26
CA THR A 105 -1.84 -17.63 9.91
C THR A 105 -1.30 -18.32 8.66
N VAL A 106 -0.96 -17.57 7.60
CA VAL A 106 -0.32 -18.12 6.39
C VAL A 106 1.02 -18.78 6.73
N LEU A 107 1.84 -18.16 7.56
CA LEU A 107 3.12 -18.74 7.99
C LEU A 107 2.91 -20.02 8.79
N ARG A 108 1.95 -20.03 9.71
CA ARG A 108 1.57 -21.23 10.47
C ARG A 108 1.10 -22.33 9.53
N GLU A 109 0.25 -22.05 8.55
CA GLU A 109 -0.16 -23.03 7.54
C GLU A 109 1.04 -23.57 6.76
N ARG A 110 1.97 -22.71 6.36
CA ARG A 110 3.19 -23.15 5.66
C ARG A 110 4.10 -24.01 6.52
N LEU A 111 4.21 -23.72 7.82
CA LEU A 111 5.06 -24.47 8.75
C LEU A 111 4.40 -25.79 9.21
N THR A 112 3.07 -25.80 9.31
CA THR A 112 2.30 -27.00 9.64
C THR A 112 2.12 -27.95 8.46
N LYS A 113 2.24 -27.45 7.21
CA LYS A 113 2.34 -28.31 6.03
C LYS A 113 3.59 -29.18 6.15
N PRO A 114 3.44 -30.51 6.29
CA PRO A 114 4.59 -31.38 6.37
C PRO A 114 5.38 -31.28 5.05
N LEU A 115 6.67 -30.96 5.15
CA LEU A 115 7.64 -31.02 4.04
C LEU A 115 7.64 -32.41 3.36
N CYS A 116 7.11 -33.40 4.06
CA CYS A 116 7.03 -34.80 3.67
C CYS A 116 5.99 -35.11 2.58
N GLN A 117 5.15 -34.16 2.12
CA GLN A 117 4.27 -34.44 0.96
C GLN A 117 5.03 -34.58 -0.37
N GLN A 118 6.33 -34.25 -0.42
CA GLN A 118 7.19 -34.53 -1.58
C GLN A 118 7.98 -35.84 -1.46
N ASN A 119 8.04 -36.44 -0.27
CA ASN A 119 8.70 -37.72 -0.07
C ASN A 119 7.62 -38.80 -0.04
N LEU A 120 7.70 -39.76 -0.95
CA LEU A 120 6.85 -40.95 -0.89
C LEU A 120 6.97 -41.53 0.53
N PRO A 121 5.86 -41.84 1.23
CA PRO A 121 5.94 -42.49 2.53
C PRO A 121 6.57 -43.87 2.33
N ILE A 122 7.86 -43.99 2.64
CA ILE A 122 8.58 -45.25 2.58
C ILE A 122 8.48 -45.88 3.97
N GLN A 123 8.08 -47.15 4.02
CA GLN A 123 8.05 -47.94 5.24
C GLN A 123 9.47 -48.05 5.84
N ALA A 124 9.60 -47.99 7.16
CA ALA A 124 10.90 -47.86 7.83
C ALA A 124 11.87 -49.03 7.57
N ASP A 125 11.34 -50.22 7.33
CA ASP A 125 12.08 -51.42 6.92
C ASP A 125 12.70 -51.28 5.51
N LEU A 126 12.11 -50.46 4.64
CA LEU A 126 12.59 -50.20 3.30
C LEU A 126 13.64 -49.09 3.23
N HIS A 127 13.82 -48.29 4.30
CA HIS A 127 14.75 -47.14 4.31
C HIS A 127 16.19 -47.56 4.00
N ARG A 128 16.66 -48.68 4.56
CA ARG A 128 18.03 -49.17 4.31
C ARG A 128 18.27 -49.44 2.82
N TYR A 129 17.29 -50.04 2.15
CA TYR A 129 17.38 -50.36 0.73
C TYR A 129 17.30 -49.10 -0.15
N VAL A 130 16.46 -48.13 0.23
CA VAL A 130 16.37 -46.85 -0.49
C VAL A 130 17.67 -46.04 -0.37
N VAL A 131 18.29 -46.01 0.82
CA VAL A 131 19.59 -45.35 1.00
C VAL A 131 20.67 -46.00 0.15
N GLU A 132 20.70 -47.33 0.12
CA GLU A 132 21.62 -48.10 -0.71
C GLU A 132 21.38 -47.87 -2.22
N LEU A 133 20.12 -47.83 -2.65
CA LEU A 133 19.73 -47.50 -4.02
C LEU A 133 20.15 -46.08 -4.39
N MET A 134 19.89 -45.09 -3.54
CA MET A 134 20.24 -43.69 -3.81
C MET A 134 21.77 -43.53 -3.93
N ARG A 135 22.55 -44.23 -3.10
CA ARG A 135 24.01 -44.29 -3.25
C ARG A 135 24.41 -44.85 -4.61
N MET A 136 23.85 -45.98 -5.02
CA MET A 136 24.13 -46.58 -6.34
C MET A 136 23.72 -45.67 -7.50
N VAL A 137 22.60 -44.96 -7.39
CA VAL A 137 22.13 -44.00 -8.40
C VAL A 137 23.11 -42.84 -8.54
N VAL A 138 23.62 -42.28 -7.44
CA VAL A 138 24.61 -41.20 -7.47
C VAL A 138 25.91 -41.67 -8.14
N GLU A 139 26.42 -42.85 -7.76
CA GLU A 139 27.62 -43.43 -8.38
C GLU A 139 27.42 -43.70 -9.88
N PHE A 140 26.25 -44.20 -10.27
CA PHE A 140 25.91 -44.44 -11.67
C PHE A 140 25.87 -43.14 -12.46
N VAL A 141 25.22 -42.09 -11.96
CA VAL A 141 25.14 -40.78 -12.61
C VAL A 141 26.54 -40.19 -12.80
N GLN A 142 27.39 -40.25 -11.79
CA GLN A 142 28.79 -39.80 -11.91
C GLN A 142 29.56 -40.59 -12.97
N ASN A 143 29.41 -41.92 -13.00
CA ASN A 143 30.08 -42.76 -14.00
C ASN A 143 29.58 -42.49 -15.42
N LEU A 144 28.27 -42.24 -15.57
CA LEU A 144 27.65 -41.89 -16.83
C LEU A 144 28.16 -40.54 -17.35
N ASP A 145 28.27 -39.55 -16.48
CA ASP A 145 28.73 -38.21 -16.83
C ASP A 145 30.18 -38.24 -17.34
N VAL A 146 31.06 -38.96 -16.63
CA VAL A 146 32.46 -39.20 -17.08
C VAL A 146 32.49 -39.89 -18.45
N LYS A 147 31.65 -40.89 -18.68
CA LYS A 147 31.58 -41.59 -19.97
C LYS A 147 31.07 -40.68 -21.09
N ILE A 148 30.09 -39.81 -20.82
CA ILE A 148 29.60 -38.83 -21.80
C ILE A 148 30.72 -37.86 -22.19
N GLU A 149 31.46 -37.35 -21.20
CA GLU A 149 32.60 -36.47 -21.45
C GLU A 149 33.71 -37.18 -22.24
N MET A 150 34.00 -38.45 -21.94
CA MET A 150 34.93 -39.25 -22.75
C MET A 150 34.46 -39.39 -24.20
N VAL A 151 33.17 -39.65 -24.44
CA VAL A 151 32.61 -39.74 -25.80
C VAL A 151 32.69 -38.40 -26.54
N ARG A 152 32.44 -37.28 -25.85
CA ARG A 152 32.58 -35.93 -26.42
C ARG A 152 34.02 -35.57 -26.76
N ALA A 153 34.99 -36.11 -26.01
CA ALA A 153 36.41 -35.91 -26.26
C ALA A 153 36.96 -36.73 -27.43
N ILE A 154 36.20 -37.73 -27.95
CA ILE A 154 36.60 -38.46 -29.16
C ILE A 154 36.61 -37.47 -30.33
N PRO A 155 37.75 -37.28 -31.04
CA PRO A 155 37.82 -36.39 -32.18
C PRO A 155 36.75 -36.79 -33.20
N THR A 156 35.80 -35.89 -33.46
CA THR A 156 34.73 -36.17 -34.39
C THR A 156 35.31 -36.32 -35.79
N THR A 157 34.75 -37.24 -36.57
CA THR A 157 35.05 -37.42 -38.01
C THR A 157 34.98 -36.09 -38.78
N ASP A 158 34.19 -35.13 -38.27
CA ASP A 158 34.04 -33.79 -38.79
C ASP A 158 35.34 -32.95 -38.76
N HIS A 159 36.14 -33.05 -37.68
CA HIS A 159 37.44 -32.37 -37.61
C HIS A 159 38.44 -32.94 -38.64
N HIS A 160 38.42 -34.26 -38.86
CA HIS A 160 39.23 -34.87 -39.91
C HIS A 160 38.72 -34.52 -41.32
N LEU A 161 37.40 -34.41 -41.51
CA LEU A 161 36.79 -34.02 -42.77
C LEU A 161 37.09 -32.56 -43.16
N THR A 162 37.09 -31.64 -42.19
CA THR A 162 37.45 -30.23 -42.41
C THR A 162 38.94 -30.07 -42.72
N ASN A 163 39.82 -30.85 -42.10
CA ASN A 163 41.24 -30.87 -42.46
C ASN A 163 41.46 -31.44 -43.87
N LEU A 164 40.75 -32.50 -44.24
CA LEU A 164 40.80 -33.08 -45.57
C LEU A 164 40.27 -32.09 -46.63
N SER A 165 39.17 -31.39 -46.35
CA SER A 165 38.60 -30.41 -47.28
C SER A 165 39.55 -29.23 -47.49
N LYS A 166 40.23 -28.76 -46.45
CA LYS A 166 41.29 -27.75 -46.53
C LYS A 166 42.50 -28.22 -47.32
N ALA A 167 42.95 -29.47 -47.12
CA ALA A 167 44.04 -30.04 -47.91
C ALA A 167 43.66 -30.15 -49.40
N ARG A 168 42.41 -30.55 -49.68
CA ARG A 168 41.88 -30.62 -51.04
C ARG A 168 41.81 -29.24 -51.71
N THR A 169 41.40 -28.19 -51.02
CA THR A 169 41.38 -26.84 -51.62
C THR A 169 42.78 -26.32 -51.90
N GLN A 170 43.75 -26.60 -51.01
CA GLN A 170 45.16 -26.29 -51.27
C GLN A 170 45.71 -27.04 -52.49
N LEU A 171 45.40 -28.34 -52.62
CA LEU A 171 45.81 -29.14 -53.77
C LEU A 171 45.22 -28.59 -55.07
N LEU A 172 43.94 -28.24 -55.08
CA LEU A 172 43.28 -27.63 -56.24
C LEU A 172 43.96 -26.30 -56.62
N ALA A 173 44.28 -25.44 -55.64
CA ALA A 173 45.00 -24.19 -55.90
C ALA A 173 46.36 -24.43 -56.57
N HIS A 174 47.15 -25.37 -56.06
CA HIS A 174 48.43 -25.73 -56.67
C HIS A 174 48.28 -26.31 -58.07
N VAL A 175 47.26 -27.15 -58.32
CA VAL A 175 46.97 -27.65 -59.67
C VAL A 175 46.69 -26.48 -60.63
N THR A 176 45.88 -25.50 -60.22
CA THR A 176 45.61 -24.32 -61.07
C THR A 176 46.86 -23.46 -61.30
N GLU A 177 47.74 -23.36 -60.30
CA GLU A 177 49.00 -22.65 -60.41
C GLU A 177 49.94 -23.35 -61.41
N VAL A 178 50.07 -24.68 -61.30
CA VAL A 178 50.83 -25.50 -62.25
C VAL A 178 50.26 -25.40 -63.67
N GLU A 179 48.94 -25.44 -63.83
CA GLU A 179 48.29 -25.23 -65.13
C GLU A 179 48.58 -23.84 -65.71
N ASN A 180 48.56 -22.79 -64.87
CA ASN A 180 48.88 -21.44 -65.30
C ASN A 180 50.36 -21.28 -65.66
N LEU A 181 51.26 -21.85 -64.87
CA LEU A 181 52.70 -21.89 -65.18
C LEU A 181 52.95 -22.65 -66.48
N TYR A 182 52.28 -23.79 -66.69
CA TYR A 182 52.35 -24.55 -67.93
C TYR A 182 51.89 -23.70 -69.14
N LYS A 183 50.76 -23.00 -69.02
CA LYS A 183 50.27 -22.07 -70.06
C LYS A 183 51.28 -20.93 -70.33
N GLN A 184 51.92 -20.38 -69.30
CA GLN A 184 52.94 -19.34 -69.45
C GLN A 184 54.21 -19.85 -70.17
N VAL A 185 54.68 -21.06 -69.84
CA VAL A 185 55.81 -21.69 -70.53
C VAL A 185 55.48 -21.96 -72.00
N LEU A 186 54.27 -22.47 -72.27
CA LEU A 186 53.80 -22.71 -73.65
C LEU A 186 53.78 -21.40 -74.45
N LYS A 187 53.29 -20.30 -73.85
CA LYS A 187 53.27 -18.97 -74.47
C LYS A 187 54.68 -18.45 -74.75
N ARG A 188 55.63 -18.61 -73.81
CA ARG A 188 57.05 -18.24 -74.00
C ARG A 188 57.74 -19.07 -75.09
N ARG A 189 57.37 -20.35 -75.24
CA ARG A 189 57.89 -21.23 -76.30
C ARG A 189 57.29 -20.93 -77.68
N GLY A 190 56.03 -20.49 -77.71
CA GLY A 190 55.31 -20.09 -78.92
C GLY A 190 55.61 -18.66 -79.40
N GLN A 191 56.35 -17.86 -78.64
CA GLN A 191 56.88 -16.56 -79.08
C GLN A 191 58.26 -16.77 -79.73
N PRO A 192 58.42 -16.51 -81.03
CA PRO A 192 59.73 -16.36 -81.63
C PRO A 192 60.45 -15.17 -80.99
N GLN A 193 61.74 -15.30 -80.67
CA GLN A 193 62.60 -14.15 -80.44
C GLN A 193 62.71 -13.35 -81.74
N THR A 194 61.76 -12.44 -81.99
CA THR A 194 61.86 -11.42 -83.05
C THR A 194 62.11 -10.08 -82.40
N ASN A 195 63.36 -9.84 -82.04
CA ASN A 195 64.09 -8.60 -82.29
C ASN A 195 65.38 -8.61 -81.47
N ILE A 196 66.49 -8.96 -82.11
CA ILE A 196 67.74 -8.19 -82.19
C ILE A 196 68.58 -8.90 -83.26
N LYS A 197 68.34 -8.54 -84.51
CA LYS A 197 69.34 -8.32 -85.58
C LYS A 197 68.58 -8.12 -86.87
N ASP A 198 68.39 -6.85 -87.20
CA ASP A 198 68.36 -6.31 -88.57
C ASP A 198 68.33 -4.79 -88.39
N MET A 199 69.31 -4.00 -88.82
CA MET A 199 70.60 -4.21 -89.48
C MET A 199 71.46 -2.99 -89.11
N SER A 200 72.75 -3.02 -89.47
CA SER A 200 73.57 -1.83 -89.68
C SER A 200 72.78 -0.52 -89.83
N SER A 201 72.81 0.33 -88.81
CA SER A 201 73.46 1.66 -88.81
C SER A 201 73.36 2.26 -87.42
#